data_AF-A0A7C3FKB2-F1
#
_entry.id   AF-A0A7C3FKB2-F1
#
_cell.length_a   1.000
_cell.length_b   1.000
_cell.length_c   1.000
_cell.angle_alpha   90.00
_cell.angle_beta   90.00
_cell.angle_gamma   90.00
#
_symmetry.space_group_name_H-M   'P 1'
#
loop_
_entity.id
_entity.type
_entity.pdbx_description
1 polymer ?
#
loop_
_entity_poly.entity_id
_entity_poly.type
_entity_poly.pdbx_seq_one_letter_code
_entity_poly.pdbx_strand_id
1 'polypeptide(L)'
;MIPRRALWSVILAAALILTAAGYWGPWVAHKAAALVIPGVDLAEYVKFLPEYRRHEIRILREGFYLPLVALSLSLSLLAWQPAARWPMGLRALAWACSISAALAMLPPAWSPVTFRQPEFRLQIVAIVVCLIIAAVAPLLRRVRPAYLSCVLVPLSLFAAFVPVWQFGIVRPALDKVYGRPITIGWGPVVMTLGLILLALGWVGLSRSERRNG
;
A
#
# COMPACT_ATOMS: atom_id res chain seq x y z
N MET A 1 12.25 10.72 -28.42
CA MET A 1 11.60 11.55 -27.37
C MET A 1 10.39 10.79 -26.85
N ILE A 2 10.39 10.33 -25.60
CA ILE A 2 9.27 9.55 -25.04
C ILE A 2 8.07 10.49 -24.86
N PRO A 3 6.87 10.16 -25.39
CA PRO A 3 5.70 11.01 -25.18
C PRO A 3 5.42 11.12 -23.67
N ARG A 4 5.16 12.33 -23.18
CA ARG A 4 5.06 12.64 -21.74
C ARG A 4 4.10 11.71 -20.97
N ARG A 5 3.02 11.25 -21.62
CA ARG A 5 2.09 10.24 -21.06
C ARG A 5 2.77 8.91 -20.81
N ALA A 6 3.56 8.40 -21.77
CA ALA A 6 4.30 7.16 -21.62
C ALA A 6 5.36 7.26 -20.50
N LEU A 7 6.03 8.41 -20.35
CA LEU A 7 6.94 8.65 -19.23
C LEU A 7 6.21 8.49 -17.88
N TRP A 8 5.07 9.15 -17.70
CA TRP A 8 4.30 9.02 -16.45
C TRP A 8 3.75 7.62 -16.23
N SER A 9 3.35 6.90 -17.29
CA SER A 9 2.95 5.49 -17.21
C SER A 9 4.09 4.58 -16.73
N VAL A 10 5.31 4.82 -17.17
CA VAL A 10 6.50 4.09 -16.71
C VAL A 10 6.82 4.42 -15.26
N ILE A 11 6.76 5.70 -14.87
CA ILE A 11 6.94 6.13 -13.48
C ILE A 11 5.90 5.47 -12.58
N LEU A 12 4.64 5.42 -13.00
CA LEU A 12 3.57 4.75 -12.25
C LEU A 12 3.82 3.24 -12.11
N ALA A 13 4.22 2.55 -13.19
CA ALA A 13 4.57 1.13 -13.11
C ALA A 13 5.72 0.88 -12.13
N ALA A 14 6.80 1.67 -12.22
CA ALA A 14 7.93 1.58 -11.31
C ALA A 14 7.53 1.90 -9.86
N ALA A 15 6.70 2.93 -9.65
CA ALA A 15 6.19 3.31 -8.34
C ALA A 15 5.39 2.19 -7.67
N LEU A 16 4.53 1.49 -8.43
CA LEU A 16 3.76 0.35 -7.94
C LEU A 16 4.66 -0.82 -7.56
N ILE A 17 5.67 -1.12 -8.39
CA ILE A 17 6.65 -2.19 -8.12
C ILE A 17 7.47 -1.85 -6.86
N LEU A 18 7.98 -0.63 -6.74
CA LEU A 18 8.75 -0.20 -5.56
C LEU A 18 7.88 -0.21 -4.30
N THR A 19 6.63 0.25 -4.38
CA THR A 19 5.67 0.21 -3.26
C THR A 19 5.48 -1.23 -2.80
N ALA A 20 5.21 -2.16 -3.72
CA ALA A 20 5.07 -3.57 -3.39
C ALA A 20 6.38 -4.15 -2.82
N ALA A 21 7.49 -4.02 -3.53
CA ALA A 21 8.79 -4.55 -3.11
C ALA A 21 9.17 -4.05 -1.70
N GLY A 22 9.00 -2.76 -1.41
CA GLY A 22 9.27 -2.21 -0.09
C GLY A 22 8.31 -2.68 0.99
N TYR A 23 7.03 -2.88 0.65
CA TYR A 23 6.04 -3.34 1.61
C TYR A 23 6.23 -4.81 2.02
N TRP A 24 6.51 -5.69 1.05
CA TRP A 24 6.85 -7.10 1.33
C TRP A 24 8.32 -7.31 1.73
N GLY A 25 9.15 -6.28 1.55
CA GLY A 25 10.55 -6.29 1.97
C GLY A 25 10.73 -6.26 3.49
N PRO A 26 11.95 -6.48 3.99
CA PRO A 26 12.26 -6.46 5.41
C PRO A 26 12.09 -5.04 5.97
N TRP A 27 11.22 -4.88 6.97
CA TRP A 27 11.13 -3.68 7.81
C TRP A 27 12.01 -3.82 9.03
N VAL A 28 11.99 -5.01 9.64
CA VAL A 28 12.99 -5.45 10.61
C VAL A 28 13.89 -6.45 9.91
N ALA A 29 15.16 -6.08 9.71
CA ALA A 29 16.15 -6.95 9.11
C ALA A 29 16.84 -7.81 10.17
N HIS A 30 17.03 -9.10 9.83
CA HIS A 30 17.72 -10.04 10.69
C HIS A 30 18.43 -11.11 9.84
N LYS A 31 19.54 -11.67 10.36
CA LYS A 31 20.29 -12.73 9.66
C LYS A 31 19.49 -14.03 9.55
N ALA A 32 18.78 -14.39 10.62
CA ALA A 32 17.85 -15.52 10.63
C ALA A 32 16.52 -15.11 10.00
N ALA A 33 16.10 -15.82 8.96
CA ALA A 33 14.90 -15.51 8.17
C ALA A 33 13.61 -15.48 9.03
N ALA A 34 13.49 -16.35 10.03
CA ALA A 34 12.33 -16.40 10.92
C ALA A 34 12.15 -15.15 11.81
N LEU A 35 13.17 -14.30 11.91
CA LEU A 35 13.17 -13.05 12.67
C LEU A 35 13.16 -11.81 11.75
N VAL A 36 12.96 -12.01 10.45
CA VAL A 36 12.68 -10.90 9.54
C VAL A 36 11.21 -10.57 9.63
N ILE A 37 10.88 -9.30 9.91
CA ILE A 37 9.49 -8.83 9.92
C ILE A 37 9.27 -7.99 8.66
N PRO A 38 8.51 -8.47 7.67
CA PRO A 38 8.11 -7.67 6.52
C PRO A 38 7.02 -6.67 6.89
N GLY A 39 6.80 -5.68 6.04
CA GLY A 39 5.80 -4.63 6.29
C GLY A 39 4.37 -5.17 6.39
N VAL A 40 4.06 -6.21 5.59
CA VAL A 40 2.75 -6.89 5.61
C VAL A 40 2.41 -7.51 6.97
N ASP A 41 3.41 -7.97 7.71
CA ASP A 41 3.21 -8.64 9.00
C ASP A 41 3.15 -7.64 10.16
N LEU A 42 3.58 -6.39 9.98
CA LEU A 42 3.65 -5.42 11.08
C LEU A 42 2.30 -5.14 11.73
N ALA A 43 1.23 -5.05 10.94
CA ALA A 43 -0.10 -4.80 11.46
C ALA A 43 -0.58 -5.92 12.41
N GLU A 44 -0.14 -7.16 12.17
CA GLU A 44 -0.47 -8.28 13.07
C GLU A 44 0.57 -8.44 14.17
N TYR A 45 1.86 -8.26 13.87
CA TYR A 45 2.94 -8.44 14.83
C TYR A 45 2.81 -7.49 16.02
N VAL A 46 2.49 -6.22 15.76
CA VAL A 46 2.42 -5.18 16.80
C VAL A 46 1.40 -5.50 17.89
N LYS A 47 0.30 -6.18 17.55
CA LYS A 47 -0.73 -6.54 18.54
C LYS A 47 -0.19 -7.49 19.61
N PHE A 48 0.89 -8.21 19.30
CA PHE A 48 1.50 -9.15 20.21
C PHE A 48 2.51 -8.51 21.17
N LEU A 49 2.92 -7.26 20.93
CA LEU A 49 3.88 -6.55 21.79
C LEU A 49 3.32 -6.31 23.20
N PRO A 50 4.09 -6.57 24.26
CA PRO A 50 3.65 -6.32 25.63
C PRO A 50 3.18 -4.88 25.86
N GLU A 51 3.92 -3.90 25.34
CA GLU A 51 3.63 -2.46 25.48
C GLU A 51 2.32 -2.05 24.78
N TYR A 52 2.00 -2.68 23.65
CA TYR A 52 0.73 -2.44 22.96
C TYR A 52 -0.44 -3.00 23.77
N ARG A 53 -0.30 -4.22 24.31
CA ARG A 53 -1.34 -4.86 25.14
C ARG A 53 -1.56 -4.16 26.48
N ARG A 54 -0.51 -3.53 27.03
CA ARG A 54 -0.59 -2.70 28.23
C ARG A 54 -1.07 -1.27 27.96
N HIS A 55 -1.40 -0.94 26.71
CA HIS A 55 -1.83 0.39 26.27
C HIS A 55 -0.80 1.50 26.50
N GLU A 56 0.49 1.13 26.60
CA GLU A 56 1.61 2.07 26.72
C GLU A 56 1.95 2.71 25.36
N ILE A 57 1.73 1.97 24.26
CA ILE A 57 1.87 2.46 22.89
C ILE A 57 0.48 2.62 22.26
N ARG A 58 0.18 3.84 21.81
CA ARG A 58 -1.07 4.16 21.11
C ARG A 58 -0.79 4.39 19.63
N ILE A 59 -1.16 3.43 18.80
CA ILE A 59 -1.09 3.54 17.34
C ILE A 59 -2.36 2.98 16.70
N LEU A 60 -2.60 3.33 15.44
CA LEU A 60 -3.65 2.73 14.62
C LEU A 60 -3.06 1.54 13.87
N ARG A 61 -3.35 0.34 14.34
CA ARG A 61 -2.82 -0.91 13.78
C ARG A 61 -3.07 -1.00 12.26
N GLU A 62 -4.27 -0.65 11.84
CA GLU A 62 -4.71 -0.68 10.44
C GLU A 62 -3.98 0.35 9.57
N GLY A 63 -3.30 1.34 10.18
CA GLY A 63 -2.42 2.27 9.49
C GLY A 63 -1.27 1.58 8.74
N PHE A 64 -0.83 0.39 9.18
CA PHE A 64 0.15 -0.43 8.46
C PHE A 64 -0.41 -1.07 7.17
N TYR A 65 -1.72 -1.06 6.95
CA TYR A 65 -2.34 -1.54 5.72
C TYR A 65 -2.55 -0.46 4.67
N LEU A 66 -2.35 0.83 5.00
CA LEU A 66 -2.50 1.94 4.05
C LEU A 66 -1.70 1.78 2.74
N PRO A 67 -0.45 1.25 2.75
CA PRO A 67 0.28 0.97 1.52
C PRO A 67 -0.45 -0.02 0.61
N LEU A 68 -1.06 -1.07 1.16
CA LEU A 68 -1.84 -2.03 0.38
C LEU A 68 -3.12 -1.42 -0.18
N VAL A 69 -3.78 -0.55 0.57
CA VAL A 69 -4.95 0.19 0.09
C VAL A 69 -4.55 1.11 -1.08
N ALA A 70 -3.49 1.90 -0.93
CA ALA A 70 -3.00 2.79 -1.98
C ALA A 70 -2.58 2.01 -3.24
N LEU A 71 -1.88 0.88 -3.05
CA LEU A 71 -1.44 -0.01 -4.10
C LEU A 71 -2.64 -0.65 -4.83
N SER A 72 -3.59 -1.23 -4.09
CA SER A 72 -4.77 -1.91 -4.65
C SER A 72 -5.66 -0.94 -5.43
N LEU A 73 -5.97 0.24 -4.88
CA LEU A 73 -6.80 1.22 -5.57
C LEU A 73 -6.09 1.77 -6.81
N SER A 74 -4.79 2.06 -6.72
CA SER A 74 -4.03 2.55 -7.87
C SER A 74 -3.92 1.51 -8.99
N LEU A 75 -3.61 0.25 -8.66
CA LEU A 75 -3.58 -0.86 -9.61
C LEU A 75 -4.94 -1.06 -10.30
N SER A 76 -6.02 -1.10 -9.51
CA SER A 76 -7.39 -1.27 -10.02
C SER A 76 -7.75 -0.19 -11.04
N LEU A 77 -7.50 1.08 -10.69
CA LEU A 77 -7.86 2.20 -11.55
C LEU A 77 -6.94 2.27 -12.77
N LEU A 78 -5.61 2.18 -12.59
CA LEU A 78 -4.65 2.26 -13.70
C LEU A 78 -4.81 1.14 -14.72
N ALA A 79 -5.19 -0.07 -14.28
CA ALA A 79 -5.52 -1.18 -15.17
C ALA A 79 -6.59 -0.81 -16.20
N TRP A 80 -7.46 0.15 -15.91
CA TRP A 80 -8.55 0.56 -16.80
C TRP A 80 -8.44 1.99 -17.33
N GLN A 81 -7.44 2.77 -16.89
CA GLN A 81 -7.26 4.15 -17.31
C GLN A 81 -6.68 4.29 -18.73
N PRO A 82 -7.42 4.90 -19.69
CA PRO A 82 -6.94 5.09 -21.05
C PRO A 82 -5.66 5.95 -21.13
N ALA A 83 -5.51 6.89 -20.20
CA ALA A 83 -4.34 7.77 -20.14
C ALA A 83 -3.03 7.01 -19.88
N ALA A 84 -3.09 5.85 -19.21
CA ALA A 84 -1.92 5.02 -18.88
C ALA A 84 -1.38 4.24 -20.09
N ARG A 85 -2.20 3.99 -21.14
CA ARG A 85 -1.80 3.28 -22.37
C ARG A 85 -1.13 1.92 -22.15
N TRP A 86 -1.49 1.21 -21.10
CA TRP A 86 -0.95 -0.12 -20.84
C TRP A 86 -1.53 -1.16 -21.82
N PRO A 87 -0.72 -2.11 -22.33
CA PRO A 87 -1.21 -3.22 -23.13
C PRO A 87 -2.10 -4.15 -22.29
N MET A 88 -2.96 -4.92 -22.94
CA MET A 88 -3.98 -5.74 -22.25
C MET A 88 -3.39 -6.70 -21.21
N GLY A 89 -2.24 -7.32 -21.49
CA GLY A 89 -1.57 -8.21 -20.53
C GLY A 89 -1.16 -7.49 -19.24
N LEU A 90 -0.59 -6.28 -19.34
CA LEU A 90 -0.21 -5.49 -18.17
C LEU A 90 -1.45 -5.00 -17.40
N ARG A 91 -2.55 -4.69 -18.09
CA ARG A 91 -3.83 -4.33 -17.47
C ARG A 91 -4.41 -5.49 -16.67
N ALA A 92 -4.44 -6.69 -17.25
CA ALA A 92 -4.90 -7.90 -16.58
C ALA A 92 -4.03 -8.24 -15.37
N LEU A 93 -2.71 -8.15 -15.51
CA LEU A 93 -1.77 -8.35 -14.40
C LEU A 93 -2.00 -7.32 -13.28
N ALA A 94 -2.09 -6.04 -13.61
CA ALA A 94 -2.34 -5.00 -12.62
C ALA A 94 -3.66 -5.20 -11.88
N TRP A 95 -4.73 -5.54 -12.59
CA TRP A 95 -6.03 -5.85 -11.99
C TRP A 95 -5.99 -7.09 -11.10
N ALA A 96 -5.32 -8.17 -11.52
CA ALA A 96 -5.14 -9.35 -10.68
C ALA A 96 -4.34 -9.00 -9.41
N CYS A 97 -3.24 -8.25 -9.55
CA CYS A 97 -2.43 -7.79 -8.43
C CYS A 97 -3.20 -6.85 -7.48
N SER A 98 -4.20 -6.10 -7.96
CA SER A 98 -5.01 -5.26 -7.07
C SER A 98 -5.88 -6.07 -6.14
N ILE A 99 -6.46 -7.17 -6.65
CA ILE A 99 -7.21 -8.13 -5.86
C ILE A 99 -6.27 -8.80 -4.86
N SER A 100 -5.09 -9.26 -5.31
CA SER A 100 -4.09 -9.85 -4.41
C SER A 100 -3.64 -8.88 -3.31
N ALA A 101 -3.40 -7.60 -3.62
CA ALA A 101 -3.05 -6.59 -2.64
C ALA A 101 -4.18 -6.33 -1.63
N ALA A 102 -5.45 -6.38 -2.07
CA ALA A 102 -6.59 -6.29 -1.17
C ALA A 102 -6.65 -7.51 -0.22
N LEU A 103 -6.51 -8.71 -0.77
CA LEU A 103 -6.58 -9.96 0.00
C LEU A 103 -5.37 -10.18 0.90
N ALA A 104 -4.22 -9.56 0.61
CA ALA A 104 -3.05 -9.58 1.49
C ALA A 104 -3.30 -8.88 2.83
N MET A 105 -4.35 -8.07 2.95
CA MET A 105 -4.80 -7.52 4.23
C MET A 105 -5.69 -8.50 5.00
N LEU A 106 -5.94 -9.73 4.56
CA LEU A 106 -6.76 -10.67 5.33
C LEU A 106 -6.05 -11.07 6.63
N PRO A 107 -6.80 -11.26 7.74
CA PRO A 107 -6.20 -11.80 8.95
C PRO A 107 -5.66 -13.23 8.69
N PRO A 108 -4.53 -13.62 9.31
CA PRO A 108 -3.89 -14.92 9.07
C PRO A 108 -4.81 -16.13 9.31
N ALA A 109 -5.65 -16.04 10.34
CA ALA A 109 -6.69 -17.01 10.65
C ALA A 109 -8.06 -16.41 10.37
N TRP A 110 -8.51 -16.48 9.11
CA TRP A 110 -9.78 -15.92 8.70
C TRP A 110 -10.92 -16.93 8.91
N SER A 111 -12.02 -16.44 9.46
CA SER A 111 -13.30 -17.16 9.58
C SER A 111 -14.44 -16.12 9.62
N PRO A 112 -15.69 -16.51 9.34
CA PRO A 112 -16.84 -15.61 9.48
C PRO A 112 -16.98 -15.02 10.89
N VAL A 113 -16.49 -15.73 11.91
CA VAL A 113 -16.46 -15.25 13.30
C VAL A 113 -15.38 -14.19 13.49
N THR A 114 -14.17 -14.42 12.96
CA THR A 114 -13.05 -13.47 13.00
C THR A 114 -13.45 -12.12 12.43
N PHE A 115 -14.17 -12.09 11.31
CA PHE A 115 -14.57 -10.85 10.64
C PHE A 115 -15.55 -9.98 11.43
N ARG A 116 -16.24 -10.54 12.43
CA ARG A 116 -17.18 -9.78 13.28
C ARG A 116 -16.48 -9.10 14.46
N GLN A 117 -15.23 -9.47 14.75
CA GLN A 117 -14.49 -8.91 15.87
C GLN A 117 -14.19 -7.43 15.62
N PRO A 118 -14.32 -6.56 16.65
CA PRO A 118 -14.11 -5.12 16.50
C PRO A 118 -12.74 -4.75 15.91
N GLU A 119 -11.70 -5.52 16.25
CA GLU A 119 -10.32 -5.32 15.80
C GLU A 119 -10.10 -5.45 14.29
N PHE A 120 -10.99 -6.16 13.58
CA PHE A 120 -10.87 -6.36 12.14
C PHE A 120 -11.82 -5.49 11.32
N ARG A 121 -12.71 -4.71 11.94
CA ARG A 121 -13.77 -3.96 11.21
C ARG A 121 -13.20 -3.01 10.17
N LEU A 122 -12.24 -2.16 10.54
CA LEU A 122 -11.61 -1.21 9.62
C LEU A 122 -10.82 -1.93 8.50
N GLN A 123 -10.12 -3.01 8.84
CA GLN A 123 -9.40 -3.86 7.89
C GLN A 123 -10.35 -4.50 6.87
N ILE A 124 -11.46 -5.08 7.31
CA ILE A 124 -12.48 -5.66 6.41
C ILE A 124 -13.14 -4.58 5.55
N VAL A 125 -13.47 -3.41 6.11
CA VAL A 125 -14.00 -2.29 5.33
C VAL A 125 -13.01 -1.88 4.24
N ALA A 126 -11.71 -1.76 4.56
CA ALA A 126 -10.68 -1.43 3.56
C ALA A 126 -10.58 -2.49 2.46
N ILE A 127 -10.62 -3.78 2.80
CA ILE A 127 -10.64 -4.89 1.82
C ILE A 127 -11.85 -4.79 0.91
N VAL A 128 -13.05 -4.67 1.48
CA VAL A 128 -14.31 -4.59 0.73
C VAL A 128 -14.30 -3.38 -0.21
N VAL A 129 -13.86 -2.21 0.25
CA VAL A 129 -13.72 -1.01 -0.59
C VAL A 129 -12.76 -1.29 -1.75
N CYS A 130 -11.59 -1.88 -1.49
CA CYS A 130 -10.62 -2.20 -2.53
C CYS A 130 -11.18 -3.18 -3.57
N LEU A 131 -11.88 -4.24 -3.14
CA LEU A 131 -12.48 -5.23 -4.01
C LEU A 131 -13.65 -4.65 -4.83
N ILE A 132 -14.49 -3.81 -4.22
CA ILE A 132 -15.56 -3.10 -4.93
C ILE A 132 -14.94 -2.22 -6.01
N ILE A 133 -13.92 -1.41 -5.67
CA ILE A 133 -13.24 -0.55 -6.66
C ILE A 133 -12.59 -1.39 -7.76
N ALA A 134 -11.97 -2.54 -7.45
CA ALA A 134 -11.42 -3.43 -8.46
C ALA A 134 -12.51 -3.96 -9.41
N ALA A 135 -13.69 -4.30 -8.90
CA ALA A 135 -14.83 -4.77 -9.71
C ALA A 135 -15.44 -3.65 -10.57
N VAL A 136 -15.58 -2.43 -10.05
CA VAL A 136 -16.19 -1.31 -10.77
C VAL A 136 -15.19 -0.49 -11.59
N ALA A 137 -13.88 -0.70 -11.44
CA ALA A 137 -12.83 0.05 -12.15
C ALA A 137 -13.00 0.12 -13.69
N PRO A 138 -13.47 -0.94 -14.39
CA PRO A 138 -13.77 -0.85 -15.82
C PRO A 138 -14.81 0.23 -16.16
N LEU A 139 -15.80 0.45 -15.28
CA LEU A 139 -16.82 1.49 -15.42
C LEU A 139 -16.24 2.88 -15.13
N LEU A 140 -15.27 2.96 -14.22
CA LEU A 140 -14.56 4.19 -13.85
C LEU A 140 -13.51 4.62 -14.88
N ARG A 141 -13.33 3.89 -16.00
CA ARG A 141 -12.36 4.22 -17.07
C ARG A 141 -12.58 5.60 -17.70
N ARG A 142 -13.78 6.16 -17.58
CA ARG A 142 -14.15 7.49 -18.12
C ARG A 142 -13.91 8.62 -17.12
N VAL A 143 -13.64 8.32 -15.85
CA VAL A 143 -13.34 9.33 -14.84
C VAL A 143 -11.99 9.94 -15.17
N ARG A 144 -11.96 11.28 -15.26
CA ARG A 144 -10.72 12.02 -15.56
C ARG A 144 -9.67 11.73 -14.49
N PRO A 145 -8.43 11.35 -14.85
CA PRO A 145 -7.27 11.29 -13.96
C PRO A 145 -7.15 12.43 -12.94
N ALA A 146 -7.59 13.64 -13.27
CA ALA A 146 -7.63 14.76 -12.32
C ALA A 146 -8.47 14.47 -11.07
N TYR A 147 -9.66 13.90 -11.20
CA TYR A 147 -10.52 13.56 -10.06
C TYR A 147 -9.97 12.38 -9.27
N LEU A 148 -9.43 11.37 -9.95
CA LEU A 148 -8.76 10.24 -9.29
C LEU A 148 -7.54 10.72 -8.48
N SER A 149 -6.80 11.70 -9.01
CA SER A 149 -5.65 12.29 -8.32
C SER A 149 -6.03 12.98 -7.02
N CYS A 150 -7.21 13.61 -6.93
CA CYS A 150 -7.69 14.24 -5.70
C CYS A 150 -7.81 13.25 -4.53
N VAL A 151 -8.01 11.96 -4.82
CA VAL A 151 -8.11 10.90 -3.81
C VAL A 151 -6.79 10.15 -3.65
N LEU A 152 -6.17 9.75 -4.76
CA LEU A 152 -5.02 8.85 -4.73
C LEU A 152 -3.72 9.54 -4.33
N VAL A 153 -3.56 10.84 -4.60
CA VAL A 153 -2.40 11.61 -4.14
C VAL A 153 -2.37 11.72 -2.62
N PRO A 154 -3.40 12.26 -1.93
CA PRO A 154 -3.37 12.31 -0.48
C PRO A 154 -3.29 10.91 0.12
N LEU A 155 -4.02 9.92 -0.42
CA LEU A 155 -3.92 8.54 0.05
C LEU A 155 -2.49 8.00 -0.01
N SER A 156 -1.78 8.21 -1.13
CA SER A 156 -0.39 7.75 -1.28
C SER A 156 0.55 8.45 -0.31
N LEU A 157 0.35 9.74 -0.05
CA LEU A 157 1.15 10.50 0.92
C LEU A 157 0.87 10.07 2.36
N PHE A 158 -0.41 9.86 2.72
CA PHE A 158 -0.79 9.30 4.02
C PHE A 158 -0.21 7.89 4.20
N ALA A 159 -0.29 7.03 3.18
CA ALA A 159 0.30 5.70 3.18
C ALA A 159 1.84 5.73 3.27
N ALA A 160 2.50 6.78 2.77
CA ALA A 160 3.95 6.94 2.88
C ALA A 160 4.38 7.37 4.29
N PHE A 161 3.55 8.19 4.95
CA PHE A 161 3.86 8.79 6.25
C PHE A 161 3.45 7.91 7.43
N VAL A 162 2.18 7.52 7.50
CA VAL A 162 1.58 6.86 8.67
C VAL A 162 2.31 5.59 9.10
N PRO A 163 2.53 4.58 8.24
CA PRO A 163 3.18 3.34 8.68
C PRO A 163 4.63 3.55 9.10
N VAL A 164 5.37 4.47 8.46
CA VAL A 164 6.76 4.77 8.84
C VAL A 164 6.81 5.50 10.19
N TRP A 165 5.91 6.45 10.40
CA TRP A 165 5.76 7.13 11.69
C TRP A 165 5.43 6.14 12.82
N GLN A 166 4.44 5.27 12.61
CA GLN A 166 4.06 4.24 13.58
C GLN A 166 5.18 3.23 13.83
N PHE A 167 5.93 2.85 12.79
CA PHE A 167 7.10 1.99 12.95
C PHE A 167 8.16 2.64 13.85
N GLY A 168 8.38 3.94 13.73
CA GLY A 168 9.25 4.71 14.63
C GLY A 168 8.80 4.63 16.10
N ILE A 169 7.49 4.72 16.35
CA ILE A 169 6.90 4.59 17.71
C ILE A 169 7.06 3.17 18.25
N VAL A 170 6.86 2.16 17.41
CA VAL A 170 6.89 0.73 17.78
C VAL A 170 8.32 0.22 18.00
N ARG A 171 9.30 0.82 17.32
CA ARG A 171 10.70 0.37 17.32
C ARG A 171 11.30 0.10 18.71
N PRO A 172 11.16 0.97 19.73
CA PRO A 172 11.73 0.70 21.05
C PRO A 172 11.17 -0.57 21.72
N ALA A 173 9.90 -0.89 21.47
CA ALA A 173 9.31 -2.15 21.96
C ALA A 173 9.87 -3.37 21.22
N LEU A 174 10.10 -3.24 19.90
CA LEU A 174 10.78 -4.27 19.12
C LEU A 174 12.22 -4.50 19.61
N ASP A 175 12.97 -3.43 19.93
CA ASP A 175 14.34 -3.54 20.45
C ASP A 175 14.39 -4.39 21.74
N LYS A 176 13.40 -4.24 22.63
CA LYS A 176 13.29 -5.04 23.85
C LYS A 176 12.97 -6.50 23.56
N VAL A 177 12.04 -6.79 22.65
CA VAL A 177 11.68 -8.17 22.26
C VAL A 177 12.86 -8.88 21.60
N TYR A 178 13.65 -8.17 20.81
CA TYR A 178 14.84 -8.71 20.16
C TYR A 178 16.06 -8.76 21.10
N GLY A 179 15.97 -8.21 22.31
CA GLY A 179 17.07 -8.12 23.27
C GLY A 179 18.23 -7.23 22.82
N ARG A 180 18.07 -6.49 21.71
CA ARG A 180 19.07 -5.61 21.10
C ARG A 180 18.40 -4.64 20.14
N PRO A 181 19.04 -3.50 19.81
CA PRO A 181 18.56 -2.60 18.78
C PRO A 181 18.32 -3.34 17.45
N ILE A 182 17.11 -3.26 16.94
CA ILE A 182 16.75 -3.85 15.65
C ILE A 182 17.46 -3.12 14.52
N THR A 183 17.80 -3.87 13.47
CA THR A 183 18.29 -3.28 12.22
C THR A 183 17.10 -2.95 11.34
N ILE A 184 16.97 -1.70 10.93
CA ILE A 184 15.93 -1.28 9.99
C ILE A 184 16.30 -1.84 8.61
N GLY A 185 15.38 -2.60 8.01
CA GLY A 185 15.57 -3.11 6.66
C GLY A 185 15.32 -2.06 5.59
N TRP A 186 15.53 -2.42 4.32
CA TRP A 186 15.33 -1.51 3.19
C TRP A 186 13.86 -1.26 2.86
N GLY A 187 12.94 -2.10 3.36
CA GLY A 187 11.52 -2.08 3.04
C GLY A 187 10.84 -0.71 3.22
N PRO A 188 10.93 -0.07 4.40
CA PRO A 188 10.29 1.22 4.65
C PRO A 188 10.72 2.29 3.65
N VAL A 189 12.02 2.39 3.37
CA VAL A 189 12.57 3.41 2.45
C VAL A 189 12.08 3.16 1.02
N VAL A 190 12.18 1.93 0.53
CA VAL A 190 11.77 1.58 -0.83
C VAL A 190 10.26 1.76 -1.01
N MET A 191 9.46 1.40 -0.01
CA MET A 191 8.01 1.61 -0.04
C MET A 191 7.66 3.10 -0.06
N THR A 192 8.26 3.91 0.83
CA THR A 192 8.02 5.35 0.88
C THR A 192 8.39 6.04 -0.43
N LEU A 193 9.54 5.69 -1.02
CA LEU A 193 9.93 6.18 -2.34
C LEU A 193 8.91 5.77 -3.41
N GLY A 194 8.46 4.52 -3.41
CA GLY A 194 7.41 4.04 -4.29
C GLY A 194 6.11 4.85 -4.18
N LEU A 195 5.63 5.11 -2.97
CA LEU A 195 4.40 5.85 -2.71
C LEU A 195 4.51 7.34 -3.07
N ILE A 196 5.68 7.96 -2.85
CA ILE A 196 5.94 9.34 -3.29
C ILE A 196 5.92 9.41 -4.82
N LEU A 197 6.59 8.47 -5.50
CA LEU A 197 6.58 8.38 -6.96
C LEU A 197 5.17 8.09 -7.50
N LEU A 198 4.37 7.32 -6.77
CA LEU A 198 2.98 7.03 -7.11
C LEU A 198 2.14 8.31 -7.08
N ALA A 199 2.28 9.12 -6.02
CA ALA A 199 1.64 10.43 -5.90
C ALA A 199 2.05 11.37 -7.05
N LEU A 200 3.35 11.47 -7.33
CA LEU A 200 3.88 12.27 -8.44
C LEU A 200 3.39 11.77 -9.80
N GLY A 201 3.31 10.46 -9.99
CA GLY A 201 2.80 9.83 -11.21
C GLY A 201 1.34 10.18 -11.48
N TRP A 202 0.48 10.17 -10.46
CA TRP A 202 -0.92 10.59 -10.58
C TRP A 202 -1.06 12.08 -10.96
N VAL A 203 -0.28 12.96 -10.30
CA VAL A 203 -0.22 14.39 -10.67
C VAL A 203 0.28 14.58 -12.11
N GLY A 204 1.31 13.85 -12.51
CA GLY A 204 1.86 13.87 -13.85
C GLY A 204 0.86 13.44 -14.91
N LEU A 205 0.16 12.33 -14.66
CA LEU A 205 -0.87 11.79 -15.54
C LEU A 205 -2.03 12.78 -15.71
N SER A 206 -2.53 13.36 -14.62
CA SER A 206 -3.65 14.34 -14.67
C SER A 206 -3.29 15.65 -15.38
N ARG A 207 -2.05 16.13 -15.25
CA ARG A 207 -1.57 17.31 -15.99
C ARG A 207 -1.39 17.01 -17.49
N SER A 208 -0.99 15.79 -17.84
CA SER A 208 -0.81 15.38 -19.25
C SER A 208 -2.13 15.15 -19.99
N GLU A 209 -3.23 14.96 -19.25
CA GLU A 209 -4.56 14.85 -19.81
C GLU A 209 -5.10 16.23 -20.24
N ARG A 210 -5.08 17.21 -19.32
CA ARG A 210 -5.60 18.56 -19.52
C ARG A 210 -4.97 19.37 -20.65
N ARG A 211 -3.75 19.01 -21.08
CA ARG A 211 -3.02 19.76 -22.11
C ARG A 211 -3.32 19.29 -23.54
N ASN A 212 -3.96 18.13 -23.70
CA ASN A 212 -4.21 17.52 -25.01
C ASN A 212 -5.72 17.38 -25.32
N GLY A 213 -6.60 17.91 -24.48
CA GLY A 213 -8.04 17.97 -24.70
C GLY A 213 -8.48 19.40 -24.52
#